data_AF-A0A0L8HP36-F1
#
_entry.id   AF-A0A0L8HP36-F1
#
_cell.length_a   1.000
_cell.length_b   1.000
_cell.length_c   1.000
_cell.angle_alpha   90.00
_cell.angle_beta   90.00
_cell.angle_gamma   90.00
#
_symmetry.space_group_name_H-M   'P 1'
#
loop_
_entity.id
_entity.type
_entity.pdbx_description
1 polymer ?
#
loop_
_entity_poly.entity_id
_entity_poly.type
_entity_poly.pdbx_seq_one_letter_code
_entity_poly.pdbx_strand_id
1 'polypeptide(L)'
;MMNSLSLLSVFLSFLCLFALTLGAEEEKVARLLASKNVMNQYLVEGKDVTVEYRIFNVGEAKSNVTHAVVMKPLKFGFFNFTAAQLTYLPKDDAEERTIGYTSAPGEGGIINQKEFERRFSPHV
;
A
#
# COMPACT_ATOMS: atom_id res chain seq x y z
N MET A 1 30.86 10.95 55.28
CA MET A 1 31.28 9.65 54.71
C MET A 1 30.05 9.05 54.06
N MET A 2 30.11 8.75 52.76
CA MET A 2 28.95 8.24 52.01
C MET A 2 28.89 6.72 52.16
N ASN A 3 27.74 6.19 52.55
CA ASN A 3 27.57 4.78 52.89
C ASN A 3 27.53 3.96 51.59
N SER A 4 28.15 2.78 51.56
CA SER A 4 28.29 1.98 50.32
C SER A 4 26.96 1.68 49.61
N LEU A 5 25.84 1.56 50.34
CA LEU A 5 24.51 1.42 49.74
C LEU A 5 24.02 2.69 48.99
N SER A 6 24.35 3.89 49.49
CA SER A 6 23.97 5.16 48.84
C SER A 6 24.76 5.43 47.56
N LEU A 7 25.96 4.85 47.45
CA LEU A 7 26.80 4.97 46.26
C LEU A 7 26.29 4.07 45.12
N LEU A 8 25.76 2.88 45.47
CA LEU A 8 25.18 1.94 44.52
C LEU A 8 23.86 2.45 43.92
N SER A 9 23.01 3.11 44.72
CA SER A 9 21.74 3.70 44.23
C SER A 9 21.98 4.89 43.29
N VAL A 10 22.98 5.73 43.56
CA VAL A 10 23.40 6.82 42.68
C VAL A 10 23.91 6.27 41.36
N PHE A 11 24.72 5.21 41.38
CA PHE A 11 25.23 4.57 40.17
C PHE A 11 24.11 3.95 39.32
N LEU A 12 23.14 3.28 39.97
CA LEU A 12 21.97 2.71 39.30
C LEU A 12 21.06 3.79 38.70
N SER A 13 20.91 4.94 39.37
CA SER A 13 20.15 6.08 38.85
C SER A 13 20.81 6.70 37.61
N PHE A 14 22.14 6.78 37.60
CA PHE A 14 22.92 7.27 36.45
C PHE A 14 22.86 6.31 35.27
N LEU A 15 22.92 5.00 35.53
CA LEU A 15 22.73 3.97 34.52
C LEU A 15 21.32 4.01 33.90
N CYS A 16 20.30 4.26 34.73
CA CYS A 16 18.91 4.37 34.28
C CYS A 16 18.69 5.65 33.44
N LEU A 17 19.32 6.77 33.82
CA LEU A 17 19.31 8.00 33.02
C LEU A 17 20.00 7.80 31.66
N PHE A 18 21.14 7.11 31.65
CA PHE A 18 21.88 6.80 30.43
C PHE A 18 21.09 5.85 29.51
N ALA A 19 20.38 4.87 30.09
CA ALA A 19 19.49 3.98 29.36
C ALA A 19 18.28 4.72 28.74
N LEU A 20 17.74 5.73 29.42
CA LEU A 20 16.67 6.58 28.86
C LEU A 20 17.17 7.44 27.70
N THR A 21 18.40 7.95 27.75
CA THR A 21 19.01 8.70 26.64
C THR A 21 19.46 7.83 25.46
N LEU A 22 19.60 6.52 25.67
CA LEU A 22 19.87 5.51 24.65
C LEU A 22 18.60 4.84 24.12
N GLY A 23 17.41 5.35 24.49
CA GLY A 23 16.19 5.04 23.76
C GLY A 23 16.38 5.49 22.32
N ALA A 24 16.65 4.55 21.43
CA ALA A 24 16.78 4.81 20.01
C ALA A 24 15.52 5.55 19.55
N GLU A 25 15.66 6.81 19.15
CA GLU A 25 14.66 7.44 18.30
C GLU A 25 14.70 6.66 16.98
N GLU A 26 13.86 5.63 16.87
CA GLU A 26 13.59 5.02 15.57
C GLU A 26 13.10 6.16 14.68
N GLU A 27 13.86 6.48 13.64
CA GLU A 27 13.44 7.45 12.65
C GLU A 27 12.10 6.99 12.09
N LYS A 28 11.04 7.71 12.45
CA LYS A 28 9.65 7.42 12.08
C LYS A 28 9.43 7.76 10.61
N VAL A 29 9.96 6.94 9.73
CA VAL A 29 9.79 7.05 8.28
C VAL A 29 8.52 6.29 7.89
N ALA A 30 7.54 7.00 7.32
CA ALA A 30 6.37 6.33 6.78
C ALA A 30 6.74 5.55 5.52
N ARG A 31 6.26 4.30 5.41
CA ARG A 31 6.39 3.48 4.20
C ARG A 31 5.02 3.13 3.67
N LEU A 32 4.78 3.39 2.39
CA LEU A 32 3.52 3.01 1.75
C LEU A 32 3.68 1.70 0.98
N LEU A 33 2.77 0.77 1.22
CA LEU A 33 2.56 -0.39 0.36
C LEU A 33 1.30 -0.18 -0.46
N ALA A 34 1.28 -0.67 -1.69
CA ALA A 34 0.12 -0.54 -2.55
C ALA A 34 -0.27 -1.86 -3.21
N SER A 35 -1.56 -2.15 -3.22
CA SER A 35 -2.15 -3.31 -3.88
C SER A 35 -3.15 -2.86 -4.94
N LYS A 36 -3.14 -3.54 -6.08
CA LYS A 36 -4.09 -3.39 -7.19
C LYS A 36 -4.91 -4.66 -7.31
N ASN A 37 -6.23 -4.51 -7.39
CA ASN A 37 -7.17 -5.59 -7.59
C ASN A 37 -8.17 -5.24 -8.69
N VAL A 38 -8.45 -6.17 -9.61
CA VAL A 38 -9.47 -6.02 -10.65
C VAL A 38 -10.72 -6.74 -10.16
N MET A 39 -11.81 -5.99 -9.95
CA MET A 39 -12.99 -6.52 -9.25
C MET A 39 -13.90 -7.37 -10.15
N ASN A 40 -13.80 -7.19 -11.47
CA ASN A 40 -14.64 -7.89 -12.43
C ASN A 40 -14.06 -9.28 -12.76
N GLN A 41 -14.88 -10.32 -12.65
CA GLN A 41 -14.51 -11.69 -13.06
C GLN A 41 -14.33 -11.80 -14.59
N TYR A 42 -15.14 -11.05 -15.34
CA TYR A 42 -15.06 -10.96 -16.80
C TYR A 42 -14.92 -9.50 -17.21
N LEU A 43 -13.93 -9.24 -18.05
CA LEU A 43 -13.76 -7.94 -18.69
C LEU A 43 -14.42 -8.00 -20.06
N VAL A 44 -15.26 -7.01 -20.35
CA VAL A 44 -16.03 -6.99 -21.59
C VAL A 44 -15.85 -5.64 -22.26
N GLU A 45 -15.64 -5.68 -23.57
CA GLU A 45 -15.61 -4.49 -24.41
C GLU A 45 -16.87 -3.63 -24.20
N GLY A 46 -16.69 -2.32 -24.01
CA GLY A 46 -17.77 -1.37 -23.81
C GLY A 46 -18.46 -1.41 -22.44
N LYS A 47 -18.04 -2.30 -21.53
CA LYS A 47 -18.58 -2.41 -20.17
C LYS A 47 -17.62 -1.83 -19.13
N ASP A 48 -18.17 -1.43 -17.99
CA ASP A 48 -17.38 -0.81 -16.93
C ASP A 48 -16.55 -1.87 -16.19
N VAL A 49 -15.27 -1.57 -16.02
CA VAL A 49 -14.27 -2.33 -15.27
C VAL A 49 -13.88 -1.50 -14.07
N THR A 50 -13.97 -2.08 -12.88
CA THR A 50 -13.57 -1.44 -11.62
C THR A 50 -12.25 -2.00 -11.16
N VAL A 51 -11.26 -1.12 -11.02
CA VAL A 51 -9.96 -1.43 -10.45
C VAL A 51 -9.85 -0.76 -9.09
N GLU A 52 -9.66 -1.57 -8.05
CA GLU A 52 -9.47 -1.14 -6.69
C GLU A 52 -7.97 -1.02 -6.38
N TYR A 53 -7.57 0.14 -5.88
CA TYR A 53 -6.25 0.43 -5.37
C TYR A 53 -6.32 0.58 -3.86
N ARG A 54 -5.52 -0.20 -3.13
CA ARG A 54 -5.41 -0.09 -1.67
C ARG A 54 -4.01 0.36 -1.31
N ILE A 55 -3.92 1.48 -0.61
CA ILE A 55 -2.67 2.04 -0.11
C ILE A 55 -2.64 1.84 1.40
N PHE A 56 -1.61 1.16 1.87
CA PHE A 56 -1.38 0.83 3.27
C PHE A 56 -0.23 1.67 3.80
N ASN A 57 -0.48 2.45 4.85
CA ASN A 57 0.59 3.10 5.59
C ASN A 57 1.19 2.12 6.59
N VAL A 58 2.44 1.75 6.37
CA VAL A 58 3.24 0.88 7.22
C VAL A 58 4.21 1.77 7.98
N GLY A 59 3.82 2.12 9.20
CA GLY A 59 4.53 3.02 10.09
C GLY A 59 3.72 3.26 11.37
N GLU A 60 4.05 4.30 12.12
CA GLU A 60 3.37 4.63 13.37
C GLU A 60 1.90 5.01 13.16
N ALA A 61 1.58 5.64 12.03
CA ALA A 61 0.21 5.99 11.64
C ALA A 61 -0.41 4.89 10.77
N LYS A 62 -1.33 4.11 11.35
CA LYS A 62 -2.11 3.08 10.63
C LYS A 62 -3.32 3.69 9.92
N SER A 63 -3.07 4.45 8.86
CA SER A 63 -4.13 4.94 7.97
C SER A 63 -4.12 4.16 6.65
N ASN A 64 -5.25 3.59 6.28
CA ASN A 64 -5.41 2.89 5.01
C ASN A 64 -6.34 3.70 4.10
N VAL A 65 -5.97 3.81 2.83
CA VAL A 65 -6.78 4.50 1.82
C VAL A 65 -7.15 3.52 0.73
N THR A 66 -8.44 3.45 0.41
CA THR A 66 -8.96 2.66 -0.69
C THR A 66 -9.47 3.60 -1.77
N HIS A 67 -9.03 3.40 -3.00
CA HIS A 67 -9.42 4.19 -4.16
C HIS A 67 -9.95 3.27 -5.26
N ALA A 68 -11.11 3.59 -5.83
CA ALA A 68 -11.72 2.81 -6.89
C ALA A 68 -11.72 3.62 -8.19
N VAL A 69 -11.16 3.04 -9.24
CA VAL A 69 -11.14 3.65 -10.58
C VAL A 69 -12.04 2.82 -11.48
N VAL A 70 -13.02 3.47 -12.10
CA VAL A 70 -13.89 2.85 -13.09
C VAL A 70 -13.43 3.27 -14.48
N MET A 71 -13.20 2.28 -15.34
CA MET A 71 -12.74 2.48 -16.70
C MET A 71 -13.53 1.61 -17.67
N LYS A 72 -13.62 2.03 -18.93
CA LYS A 72 -14.35 1.29 -19.96
C LYS A 72 -13.39 0.82 -21.05
N PRO A 73 -13.18 -0.50 -21.22
CA PRO A 73 -12.39 -1.03 -22.32
C PRO A 73 -13.04 -0.72 -23.66
N LEU A 74 -12.26 -0.16 -24.59
CA LEU A 74 -12.75 0.20 -25.92
C LEU A 74 -12.49 -0.86 -26.98
N LYS A 75 -11.65 -1.85 -26.68
CA LYS A 75 -11.27 -2.93 -27.59
C LYS A 75 -11.18 -4.23 -26.82
N PHE A 76 -11.61 -5.32 -27.46
CA PHE A 76 -11.41 -6.68 -26.99
C PHE A 76 -10.00 -7.19 -27.34
N GLY A 77 -9.54 -8.22 -26.64
CA GLY A 77 -8.20 -8.80 -26.80
C GLY A 77 -7.48 -8.98 -25.47
N PHE A 78 -6.21 -9.38 -25.53
CA PHE A 78 -5.36 -9.52 -24.35
C PHE A 78 -4.66 -8.21 -24.03
N PHE A 79 -4.76 -7.77 -22.78
CA PHE A 79 -4.15 -6.53 -22.31
C PHE A 79 -3.35 -6.78 -21.03
N ASN A 80 -2.26 -6.03 -20.89
CA ASN A 80 -1.41 -6.09 -19.72
C ASN A 80 -1.93 -5.16 -18.62
N PHE A 81 -2.27 -5.74 -17.48
CA PHE A 81 -2.52 -5.05 -16.23
C PHE A 81 -1.21 -4.92 -15.48
N THR A 82 -0.39 -3.96 -15.91
CA THR A 82 0.92 -3.68 -15.32
C THR A 82 0.81 -3.02 -13.95
N ALA A 83 1.92 -2.98 -13.20
CA ALA A 83 1.99 -2.23 -11.95
C ALA A 83 1.75 -0.72 -12.21
N ALA A 84 1.06 -0.06 -11.29
CA ALA A 84 1.04 1.40 -11.24
C ALA A 84 2.19 1.90 -10.37
N GLN A 85 2.74 3.07 -10.70
CA GLN A 85 3.74 3.74 -9.89
C GLN A 85 3.06 4.60 -8.82
N LEU A 86 3.51 4.47 -7.58
CA LEU A 86 3.12 5.31 -6.45
C LEU A 86 4.29 6.23 -6.11
N THR A 87 4.04 7.50 -5.83
CA THR A 87 5.07 8.44 -5.38
C THR A 87 4.55 9.24 -4.21
N TYR A 88 5.34 9.32 -3.14
CA TYR A 88 4.95 9.98 -1.90
C TYR A 88 6.15 10.59 -1.18
N LEU A 89 5.87 11.52 -0.26
CA LEU A 89 6.85 12.06 0.67
C LEU A 89 6.78 11.24 1.97
N PRO A 90 7.91 10.72 2.48
CA PRO A 90 7.92 9.88 3.67
C PRO A 90 7.74 10.66 4.99
N LYS A 91 8.00 11.98 4.96
CA LYS A 91 7.82 12.93 6.06
C LYS A 91 7.35 14.27 5.48
N ASP A 92 6.71 15.09 6.30
CA ASP A 92 6.19 16.40 5.86
C ASP A 92 7.30 17.35 5.39
N ASP A 93 8.46 17.32 6.06
CA ASP A 93 9.64 18.13 5.71
C ASP A 93 10.61 17.44 4.73
N ALA A 94 10.21 16.30 4.13
CA ALA A 94 11.06 15.60 3.17
C ALA A 94 11.07 16.32 1.80
N GLU A 95 12.26 16.63 1.29
CA GLU A 95 12.42 17.19 -0.06
C GLU A 95 12.46 16.09 -1.15
N GLU A 96 12.87 14.87 -0.78
CA GLU A 96 13.00 13.75 -1.71
C GLU A 96 11.74 12.87 -1.74
N ARG A 97 11.29 12.56 -2.96
CA ARG A 97 10.14 11.70 -3.20
C ARG A 97 10.54 10.23 -3.27
N THR A 98 9.85 9.38 -2.53
CA THR A 98 10.01 7.94 -2.61
C THR A 98 9.08 7.36 -3.67
N ILE A 99 9.59 6.41 -4.46
CA ILE A 99 8.84 5.69 -5.50
C ILE A 99 8.52 4.28 -5.03
N GLY A 100 7.27 3.87 -5.19
CA GLY A 100 6.80 2.51 -4.99
C GLY A 100 6.01 2.00 -6.20
N TYR A 101 5.68 0.72 -6.21
CA TYR A 101 4.88 0.10 -7.26
C TYR A 101 3.75 -0.71 -6.65
N THR A 102 2.62 -0.76 -7.34
CA THR A 102 1.50 -1.66 -6.99
C THR A 102 1.80 -3.09 -7.45
N SER A 103 0.99 -4.04 -6.99
CA SER A 103 0.91 -5.35 -7.65
C SER A 103 0.55 -5.22 -9.15
N ALA A 104 1.00 -6.19 -9.93
CA ALA A 104 0.68 -6.35 -11.34
C ALA A 104 -0.12 -7.65 -11.53
N PRO A 105 -1.45 -7.57 -11.76
CA PRO A 105 -2.29 -8.75 -11.99
C PRO A 105 -1.89 -9.58 -13.23
N GLY A 106 -1.07 -9.02 -14.14
CA GLY A 106 -0.56 -9.71 -15.31
C GLY A 106 -1.42 -9.46 -16.55
N GLU A 107 -1.49 -10.43 -17.44
CA GLU A 107 -2.29 -10.33 -18.67
C GLU A 107 -3.74 -10.76 -18.40
N GLY A 108 -4.70 -9.94 -18.85
CA GLY A 108 -6.12 -10.23 -18.76
C GLY A 108 -6.80 -10.14 -20.12
N GLY A 109 -7.70 -11.08 -20.39
CA GLY A 109 -8.50 -11.10 -21.60
C GLY A 109 -9.76 -10.23 -21.48
N ILE A 110 -9.93 -9.30 -22.40
CA ILE A 110 -11.14 -8.52 -22.60
C ILE A 110 -11.97 -9.20 -23.69
N ILE A 111 -13.15 -9.68 -23.32
CA ILE A 111 -14.05 -10.44 -24.19
C ILE A 111 -14.83 -9.45 -25.06
N ASN A 112 -15.03 -9.81 -26.32
CA ASN A 112 -15.92 -9.04 -27.20
C ASN A 112 -17.36 -9.09 -26.68
N GLN A 113 -18.07 -7.96 -26.75
CA GLN A 113 -19.42 -7.85 -26.21
C GLN A 113 -20.39 -8.89 -26.80
N LYS A 114 -20.39 -9.09 -28.12
CA LYS A 114 -21.28 -10.04 -28.80
C LYS A 114 -21.01 -11.47 -28.35
N GLU A 115 -19.74 -11.81 -28.13
CA GLU A 115 -19.36 -13.13 -27.65
C GLU A 115 -19.80 -13.36 -26.20
N PHE A 116 -19.64 -12.34 -25.35
CA PHE A 116 -20.12 -12.38 -23.98
C PHE A 116 -21.65 -12.59 -23.95
N GLU A 117 -22.40 -11.78 -24.69
CA GLU A 117 -23.86 -11.89 -24.78
C GLU A 117 -24.30 -13.27 -25.29
N ARG A 118 -23.60 -13.86 -26.27
CA ARG A 118 -23.89 -15.23 -26.75
C ARG A 118 -23.70 -16.29 -25.66
N ARG A 119 -22.64 -16.17 -24.85
CA ARG A 119 -22.31 -17.16 -23.80
C ARG A 119 -23.21 -17.04 -22.57
N PHE A 120 -23.64 -15.83 -22.25
CA PHE A 120 -24.39 -15.51 -21.04
C PHE A 120 -25.83 -15.08 -21.33
N SER A 121 -26.34 -15.33 -22.54
CA SER A 121 -27.74 -15.08 -22.87
C SER A 121 -28.63 -15.93 -21.96
N PRO A 122 -29.67 -15.34 -21.34
CA PRO A 122 -30.69 -16.11 -20.67
C PRO A 122 -31.28 -17.11 -21.67
N HIS A 123 -31.34 -18.38 -21.29
CA HIS A 123 -32.15 -19.36 -21.99
C HIS A 123 -33.49 -19.38 -21.25
N VAL A 124 -34.52 -18.86 -21.89
CA VAL A 124 -35.91 -18.99 -21.44
C VAL A 124 -36.61 -19.95 -22.39
#